data_AF-V5I977-F1
#
_entry.id   AF-V5I977-F1
#
_cell.length_a   1.000
_cell.length_b   1.000
_cell.length_c   1.000
_cell.angle_alpha   90.00
_cell.angle_beta   90.00
_cell.angle_gamma   90.00
#
_symmetry.space_group_name_H-M   'P 1'
#
loop_
_entity.id
_entity.type
_entity.pdbx_description
1 polymer ?
#
loop_
_entity_poly.entity_id
_entity_poly.type
_entity_poly.pdbx_seq_one_letter_code
_entity_poly.pdbx_strand_id
1 'polypeptide(L)'
;MQEVIGTAIAIYLLSNRVIPIWGGVLITIIDTFTFLFLDKYGLRKLETFFGLLITIMGVTFGFEYATSKPNAVGVLEGMFIPWCKNCDSRALLQAVGIVGAVIMPHNLYLHSALVKSRDIDRTKKEKVSDANMYFFVEAAIALLVSFVINVFVVAVFAHGLFQTTNQEVHDLCLKHPSLNASIFPENDKYVDADLYKGGIFLGCTYGLAAMYIWAVGILAAGQSSTMTGTYAGQFAMEGFLNLQWARWKRVLFTRTIAIIPTFFLAFFSHLEDLTNMNDILNAIMSLQLPFATIPTIAFTSNPQIMGEFVNGL
;
A
#
# COMPACT_ATOMS: atom_id res chain seq x y z
N MET A 1 4.72 6.68 -8.05
CA MET A 1 5.14 5.62 -9.00
C MET A 1 4.49 4.29 -8.63
N GLN A 2 4.68 3.76 -7.42
CA GLN A 2 4.06 2.49 -6.98
C GLN A 2 2.54 2.47 -7.16
N GLU A 3 1.87 3.56 -6.78
CA GLU A 3 0.44 3.77 -7.03
C GLU A 3 0.04 3.73 -8.51
N VAL A 4 0.90 4.22 -9.42
CA VAL A 4 0.63 4.23 -10.87
C VAL A 4 0.71 2.80 -11.41
N ILE A 5 1.72 2.04 -10.97
CA ILE A 5 1.88 0.62 -11.31
C ILE A 5 0.68 -0.17 -10.77
N GLY A 6 0.32 0.03 -9.51
CA GLY A 6 -0.82 -0.64 -8.87
C GLY A 6 -2.14 -0.37 -9.61
N THR A 7 -2.47 0.90 -9.86
CA THR A 7 -3.69 1.26 -10.60
C THR A 7 -3.68 0.72 -12.03
N ALA A 8 -2.53 0.73 -12.72
CA ALA A 8 -2.41 0.16 -14.06
C ALA A 8 -2.65 -1.36 -14.06
N ILE A 9 -2.09 -2.09 -13.09
CA ILE A 9 -2.32 -3.54 -12.92
C ILE A 9 -3.78 -3.82 -12.56
N ALA A 10 -4.39 -3.00 -11.69
CA ALA A 10 -5.80 -3.14 -11.34
C ALA A 10 -6.70 -2.96 -12.56
N ILE A 11 -6.48 -1.92 -13.37
CA ILE A 11 -7.23 -1.70 -14.62
C ILE A 11 -7.02 -2.87 -15.59
N TYR A 12 -5.80 -3.38 -15.69
CA TYR A 12 -5.48 -4.56 -16.51
C TYR A 12 -6.28 -5.80 -16.08
N LEU A 13 -6.37 -6.07 -14.77
CA LEU A 13 -7.17 -7.16 -14.20
C LEU A 13 -8.68 -6.94 -14.39
N LEU A 14 -9.19 -5.75 -14.07
CA LEU A 14 -10.62 -5.41 -14.19
C LEU A 14 -11.12 -5.47 -15.63
N SER A 15 -10.29 -5.05 -16.59
CA SER A 15 -10.62 -5.07 -18.02
C SER A 15 -10.42 -6.43 -18.67
N ASN A 16 -10.11 -7.48 -17.90
CA ASN A 16 -9.82 -8.82 -18.42
C ASN A 16 -8.77 -8.77 -19.56
N ARG A 17 -7.69 -8.00 -19.37
CA ARG A 17 -6.58 -7.79 -20.32
C ARG A 17 -6.91 -7.03 -21.61
N VAL A 18 -8.09 -6.44 -21.73
CA VAL A 18 -8.43 -5.60 -22.89
C VAL A 18 -7.54 -4.36 -22.93
N ILE A 19 -7.24 -3.77 -21.76
CA ILE A 19 -6.39 -2.59 -21.66
C ILE A 19 -4.97 -3.05 -21.30
N PRO A 20 -3.95 -2.81 -22.14
CA PRO A 20 -2.57 -3.16 -21.82
C PRO A 20 -2.03 -2.28 -20.69
N ILE A 21 -0.95 -2.72 -20.03
CA ILE A 21 -0.39 -2.03 -18.85
C ILE A 21 0.01 -0.58 -19.15
N TRP A 22 0.69 -0.32 -20.28
CA TRP A 22 1.02 1.04 -20.71
C TRP A 22 -0.24 1.90 -20.91
N GLY A 23 -1.34 1.30 -21.37
CA GLY A 23 -2.64 1.96 -21.49
C GLY A 23 -3.25 2.27 -20.12
N GLY A 24 -3.14 1.34 -19.18
CA GLY A 24 -3.49 1.54 -17.77
C GLY A 24 -2.72 2.72 -17.16
N VAL A 25 -1.42 2.82 -17.41
CA VAL A 25 -0.58 3.95 -16.97
C VAL A 25 -1.09 5.28 -17.54
N LEU A 26 -1.47 5.36 -18.81
CA LEU A 26 -2.03 6.59 -19.38
C LEU A 26 -3.39 6.94 -18.77
N ILE A 27 -4.24 5.95 -18.48
CA ILE A 27 -5.52 6.17 -17.81
C ILE A 27 -5.32 6.78 -16.42
N THR A 28 -4.22 6.46 -15.73
CA THR A 28 -3.92 7.08 -14.43
C THR A 28 -3.77 8.60 -14.48
N ILE A 29 -3.48 9.19 -15.66
CA ILE A 29 -3.50 10.65 -15.84
C ILE A 29 -4.93 11.17 -15.64
N ILE A 30 -5.91 10.56 -16.30
CA ILE A 30 -7.33 10.95 -16.24
C ILE A 30 -7.87 10.74 -14.83
N ASP A 31 -7.49 9.63 -14.21
CA ASP A 31 -7.83 9.27 -12.85
C ASP A 31 -7.38 10.34 -11.84
N THR A 32 -6.19 10.94 -12.01
CA THR A 32 -5.76 12.04 -11.12
C THR A 32 -6.66 13.27 -11.20
N PHE A 33 -7.21 13.58 -12.37
CA PHE A 33 -8.17 14.66 -12.53
C PHE A 33 -9.54 14.29 -11.95
N THR A 34 -9.95 13.04 -12.14
CA THR A 34 -11.19 12.50 -11.58
C THR A 34 -11.15 12.55 -10.05
N PHE A 35 -9.99 12.22 -9.47
CA PHE A 35 -9.76 12.30 -8.04
C PHE A 35 -9.77 13.76 -7.54
N LEU A 36 -9.12 14.68 -8.24
CA LEU A 36 -9.15 16.10 -7.89
C LEU A 36 -10.58 16.69 -7.91
N PHE A 37 -11.45 16.15 -8.78
CA PHE A 37 -12.87 16.48 -8.78
C PHE A 37 -13.62 15.87 -7.60
N LEU A 38 -13.33 14.61 -7.24
CA LEU A 38 -13.88 13.92 -6.08
C LEU A 38 -13.48 14.56 -4.74
N ASP A 39 -12.29 15.15 -4.64
CA ASP A 39 -11.84 15.87 -3.44
C ASP A 39 -12.72 17.12 -3.16
N LYS A 40 -13.35 17.68 -4.20
CA LYS A 40 -14.33 18.78 -4.05
C LYS A 40 -15.63 18.33 -3.36
N TYR A 41 -15.91 17.02 -3.32
CA TYR A 41 -17.09 16.43 -2.69
C TYR A 41 -16.97 16.28 -1.15
N GLY A 42 -15.79 16.57 -0.59
CA GLY A 42 -15.52 16.64 0.85
C GLY A 42 -14.86 15.39 1.43
N LEU A 43 -13.85 15.60 2.28
CA LEU A 43 -12.98 14.57 2.87
C LEU A 43 -13.74 13.42 3.56
N ARG A 44 -14.75 13.74 4.39
CA ARG A 44 -15.49 12.70 5.16
C ARG A 44 -16.20 11.66 4.29
N LYS A 45 -16.70 12.06 3.12
CA LYS A 45 -17.38 11.14 2.18
C LYS A 45 -16.37 10.19 1.53
N LEU A 46 -15.18 10.71 1.18
CA LEU A 46 -14.08 9.92 0.63
C LEU A 46 -13.52 8.94 1.66
N GLU A 47 -13.34 9.37 2.91
CA GLU A 47 -12.91 8.49 4.01
C GLU A 47 -13.89 7.33 4.20
N THR A 48 -15.20 7.60 4.17
CA THR A 48 -16.23 6.56 4.29
C THR A 48 -16.17 5.58 3.11
N PHE A 49 -15.98 6.10 1.89
CA PHE A 49 -15.84 5.28 0.69
C PHE A 49 -14.62 4.34 0.76
N PHE A 50 -13.44 4.85 1.11
CA PHE A 50 -12.25 4.02 1.28
C PHE A 50 -12.37 3.05 2.45
N GLY A 51 -12.96 3.48 3.57
CA GLY A 51 -13.24 2.62 4.72
C GLY A 51 -14.12 1.43 4.34
N LEU A 52 -15.14 1.64 3.49
CA LEU A 52 -15.98 0.57 2.97
C LEU A 52 -15.18 -0.41 2.09
N LEU A 53 -14.32 0.08 1.19
CA LEU A 53 -13.50 -0.77 0.32
C LEU A 53 -12.49 -1.60 1.12
N ILE A 54 -11.81 -0.99 2.10
CA ILE A 54 -10.87 -1.67 2.99
C ILE A 54 -11.61 -2.74 3.83
N THR A 55 -12.82 -2.44 4.30
CA THR A 55 -13.64 -3.41 5.04
C THR A 55 -14.00 -4.61 4.17
N ILE A 56 -14.41 -4.39 2.92
CA ILE A 56 -14.72 -5.48 1.97
C ILE A 56 -13.48 -6.34 1.72
N MET A 57 -12.32 -5.74 1.51
CA MET A 57 -11.06 -6.47 1.37
C MET A 57 -10.74 -7.29 2.62
N GLY A 58 -10.82 -6.69 3.80
CA GLY A 58 -10.53 -7.35 5.07
C GLY A 58 -11.45 -8.55 5.33
N VAL A 59 -12.74 -8.42 5.03
CA VAL A 59 -13.71 -9.53 5.15
C VAL A 59 -13.41 -10.64 4.15
N THR A 60 -13.09 -10.29 2.90
CA THR A 60 -12.81 -11.26 1.83
C THR A 60 -11.55 -12.05 2.14
N PHE A 61 -10.45 -11.37 2.47
CA PHE A 61 -9.21 -12.03 2.88
C PHE A 61 -9.34 -12.79 4.19
N GLY A 62 -10.17 -12.30 5.12
CA GLY A 62 -10.50 -13.05 6.34
C GLY A 62 -11.22 -14.36 6.03
N PHE A 63 -12.14 -14.36 5.06
CA PHE A 63 -12.81 -15.57 4.59
C PHE A 63 -11.85 -16.52 3.87
N GLU A 64 -10.98 -16.01 3.00
CA GLU A 64 -9.94 -16.81 2.33
C GLU A 64 -8.95 -17.42 3.32
N TYR A 65 -8.54 -16.66 4.35
CA TYR A 65 -7.70 -17.14 5.44
C TYR A 65 -8.37 -18.26 6.22
N ALA A 66 -9.65 -18.11 6.58
CA ALA A 66 -10.40 -19.14 7.29
C ALA A 66 -10.60 -20.41 6.44
N THR A 67 -10.75 -20.25 5.12
CA THR A 67 -10.96 -21.35 4.18
C THR A 67 -9.67 -22.11 3.86
N SER A 68 -8.55 -21.39 3.68
CA SER A 68 -7.23 -21.99 3.44
C SER A 68 -6.69 -22.77 4.63
N LYS A 69 -7.15 -22.47 5.85
CA LYS A 69 -6.68 -23.11 7.10
C LYS A 69 -5.14 -23.19 7.16
N PRO A 70 -4.43 -22.06 7.04
CA PRO A 70 -2.99 -22.06 7.16
C PRO A 70 -2.59 -22.54 8.56
N ASN A 71 -1.37 -23.08 8.69
CA ASN A 71 -0.87 -23.54 9.98
C ASN A 71 -0.78 -22.37 10.97
N ALA A 72 -1.76 -22.28 11.88
CA ALA A 72 -1.86 -21.19 12.85
C ALA A 72 -0.64 -21.09 13.76
N VAL A 73 0.00 -22.22 14.09
CA VAL A 73 1.22 -22.24 14.91
C VAL A 73 2.37 -21.58 14.14
N GLY A 74 2.54 -21.91 12.86
CA GLY A 74 3.59 -21.31 12.03
C GLY A 74 3.39 -19.81 11.80
N VAL A 75 2.14 -19.35 11.66
CA VAL A 75 1.82 -17.92 11.56
C VAL A 75 2.13 -17.20 12.87
N LEU A 76 1.72 -17.77 14.02
CA LEU A 76 1.99 -17.18 15.34
C LEU A 76 3.48 -17.14 15.67
N GLU A 77 4.22 -18.21 15.40
CA GLU A 77 5.68 -18.20 15.55
C GLU A 77 6.31 -17.09 14.68
N GLY A 78 5.87 -16.96 13.42
CA GLY A 78 6.27 -15.90 12.48
C GLY A 78 6.00 -14.47 12.95
N MET A 79 4.93 -14.28 13.73
CA MET A 79 4.53 -12.95 14.21
C MET A 79 5.37 -12.47 15.40
N PHE A 80 5.80 -13.38 16.30
CA PHE A 80 6.42 -13.01 17.57
C PHE A 80 7.92 -13.31 17.64
N ILE A 81 8.42 -14.24 16.83
CA ILE A 81 9.81 -14.68 16.87
C ILE A 81 10.51 -14.22 15.59
N PRO A 82 11.38 -13.19 15.63
CA PRO A 82 12.21 -12.86 14.48
C PRO A 82 13.30 -13.93 14.33
N TRP A 83 13.21 -14.77 13.28
CA TRP A 83 14.29 -15.69 12.90
C TRP A 83 14.74 -15.46 11.46
N CYS A 84 16.01 -15.73 11.20
CA CYS A 84 16.59 -15.70 9.87
C CYS A 84 17.72 -16.73 9.83
N LYS A 85 17.38 -18.00 9.61
CA LYS A 85 18.33 -19.11 9.72
C LYS A 85 19.22 -19.27 8.47
N ASN A 86 18.77 -18.77 7.31
CA ASN A 86 19.49 -18.77 6.01
C ASN A 86 18.91 -17.70 5.06
N CYS A 87 18.80 -16.42 5.46
CA CYS A 87 18.21 -15.43 4.54
C CYS A 87 19.14 -15.15 3.37
N ASP A 88 18.62 -15.39 2.16
CA ASP A 88 19.21 -14.90 0.93
C ASP A 88 19.10 -13.36 0.84
N SER A 89 19.94 -12.73 0.01
CA SER A 89 19.93 -11.28 -0.21
C SER A 89 18.56 -10.76 -0.67
N ARG A 90 17.81 -11.60 -1.41
CA ARG A 90 16.43 -11.30 -1.84
C ARG A 90 15.45 -11.23 -0.67
N ALA A 91 15.54 -12.16 0.29
CA ALA A 91 14.68 -12.17 1.47
C ALA A 91 14.98 -10.96 2.37
N LEU A 92 16.25 -10.56 2.48
CA LEU A 92 16.64 -9.35 3.22
C LEU A 92 16.13 -8.07 2.53
N LEU A 93 16.23 -7.98 1.21
CA LEU A 93 15.66 -6.89 0.43
C LEU A 93 14.13 -6.78 0.63
N GLN A 94 13.42 -7.91 0.62
CA GLN A 94 11.99 -7.94 0.89
C GLN A 94 11.67 -7.51 2.33
N ALA A 95 12.43 -7.97 3.32
CA ALA A 95 12.24 -7.56 4.72
C ALA A 95 12.43 -6.04 4.89
N VAL A 96 13.49 -5.45 4.32
CA VAL A 96 13.70 -4.00 4.31
C VAL A 96 12.58 -3.30 3.55
N GLY A 97 12.18 -3.84 2.39
CA GLY A 97 11.08 -3.31 1.59
C GLY A 97 9.74 -3.27 2.34
N ILE A 98 9.44 -4.30 3.14
CA ILE A 98 8.25 -4.34 4.00
C ILE A 98 8.30 -3.23 5.06
N VAL A 99 9.46 -2.98 5.67
CA VAL A 99 9.61 -1.88 6.65
C VAL A 99 9.32 -0.53 5.98
N GLY A 100 9.87 -0.26 4.81
CA GLY A 100 9.61 0.98 4.07
C GLY A 100 8.18 1.11 3.53
N ALA A 101 7.56 -0.02 3.17
CA ALA A 101 6.18 -0.06 2.71
C ALA A 101 5.18 0.18 3.85
N VAL A 102 5.46 -0.33 5.06
CA VAL A 102 4.60 -0.15 6.24
C VAL A 102 4.83 1.22 6.88
N ILE A 103 6.09 1.62 7.07
CA ILE A 103 6.44 2.90 7.69
C ILE A 103 6.78 3.90 6.58
N MET A 104 5.74 4.50 6.01
CA MET A 104 5.90 5.49 4.96
C MET A 104 6.32 6.86 5.55
N PRO A 105 7.49 7.42 5.18
CA PRO A 105 7.99 8.67 5.77
C PRO A 105 7.05 9.87 5.55
N HIS A 106 6.39 9.92 4.39
CA HIS A 106 5.44 10.98 4.08
C HIS A 106 4.20 10.99 5.00
N ASN A 107 3.83 9.83 5.58
CA ASN A 107 2.73 9.75 6.54
C ASN A 107 3.06 10.45 7.86
N LEU A 108 4.34 10.52 8.27
CA LEU A 108 4.74 11.28 9.47
C LEU A 108 4.44 12.78 9.31
N TYR A 109 4.74 13.33 8.12
CA TYR A 109 4.41 14.72 7.79
C TYR A 109 2.90 14.93 7.63
N LEU A 110 2.20 13.96 7.02
CA LEU A 110 0.76 14.05 6.84
C LEU A 110 0.00 14.01 8.18
N HIS A 111 0.27 13.03 9.03
CA HIS A 111 -0.43 12.88 10.32
C HIS A 111 -0.14 14.06 11.26
N SER A 112 1.10 14.57 11.30
CA SER A 112 1.42 15.75 12.10
C SER A 112 0.68 17.01 11.64
N ALA A 113 0.32 17.10 10.36
CA ALA A 113 -0.53 18.17 9.84
C ALA A 113 -2.03 17.91 10.06
N LEU A 114 -2.51 16.67 9.86
CA LEU A 114 -3.91 16.30 10.04
C LEU A 114 -4.37 16.44 11.49
N VAL A 115 -3.50 16.21 12.48
CA VAL A 115 -3.80 16.45 13.89
C VAL A 115 -4.20 17.91 14.15
N LYS A 116 -3.69 18.87 13.34
CA LYS A 116 -4.06 20.30 13.44
C LYS A 116 -5.43 20.64 12.83
N SER A 117 -6.06 19.72 12.09
CA SER A 117 -7.39 19.95 11.50
C SER A 117 -8.52 19.91 12.54
N ARG A 118 -8.28 19.32 13.71
CA ARG A 118 -9.23 19.29 14.82
C ARG A 118 -9.03 20.50 15.72
N ASP A 119 -10.13 21.17 16.04
CA ASP A 119 -10.11 22.32 16.93
C ASP A 119 -9.94 21.87 18.38
N ILE A 120 -8.82 22.27 19.00
CA ILE A 120 -8.44 21.88 20.36
C ILE A 120 -7.98 23.14 21.07
N ASP A 121 -8.57 23.42 22.23
CA ASP A 121 -8.14 24.50 23.11
C ASP A 121 -6.78 24.15 23.76
N ARG A 122 -5.71 24.66 23.16
CA ARG A 122 -4.32 24.41 23.58
C ARG A 122 -3.93 25.14 24.87
N THR A 123 -4.80 26.00 25.40
CA THR A 123 -4.55 26.67 26.69
C THR A 123 -4.81 25.74 27.87
N LYS A 124 -5.69 24.73 27.69
CA LYS A 124 -6.06 23.75 28.70
C LYS A 124 -5.31 22.44 28.50
N LYS A 125 -4.39 22.14 29.42
CA LYS A 125 -3.56 20.92 29.37
C LYS A 125 -4.38 19.64 29.32
N GLU A 126 -5.47 19.57 30.07
CA GLU A 126 -6.38 18.41 30.09
C GLU A 126 -6.95 18.10 28.70
N LYS A 127 -7.32 19.14 27.93
CA LYS A 127 -7.87 18.98 26.58
C LYS A 127 -6.83 18.49 25.58
N VAL A 128 -5.56 18.88 25.76
CA VAL A 128 -4.45 18.36 24.95
C VAL A 128 -4.18 16.90 25.28
N SER A 129 -4.23 16.51 26.56
CA SER A 129 -4.08 15.11 26.99
C SER A 129 -5.21 14.22 26.45
N ASP A 130 -6.47 14.67 26.57
CA ASP A 130 -7.64 14.00 25.99
C ASP A 130 -7.46 13.80 24.48
N ALA A 131 -7.06 14.86 23.76
CA ALA A 131 -6.84 14.79 22.33
C ALA A 131 -5.74 13.78 21.95
N ASN A 132 -4.62 13.78 22.68
CA ASN A 132 -3.54 12.82 22.46
C ASN A 132 -4.01 11.37 22.67
N MET A 133 -4.83 11.11 23.70
CA MET A 133 -5.42 9.78 23.92
C MET A 133 -6.33 9.38 22.75
N TYR A 134 -7.20 10.27 22.28
CA TYR A 134 -8.08 9.97 21.15
C TYR A 134 -7.29 9.70 19.86
N PHE A 135 -6.28 10.52 19.56
CA PHE A 135 -5.42 10.29 18.38
C PHE A 135 -4.62 9.00 18.50
N PHE A 136 -4.14 8.65 19.69
CA PHE A 136 -3.46 7.38 19.92
C PHE A 136 -4.39 6.18 19.66
N VAL A 137 -5.61 6.20 20.21
CA VAL A 137 -6.60 5.14 20.00
C VAL A 137 -6.99 5.03 18.52
N GLU A 138 -7.24 6.16 17.85
CA GLU A 138 -7.60 6.20 16.43
C GLU A 138 -6.47 5.61 15.56
N ALA A 139 -5.22 6.03 15.78
CA ALA A 139 -4.07 5.50 15.07
C ALA A 139 -3.82 4.02 15.38
N ALA A 140 -3.94 3.61 16.65
CA ALA A 140 -3.75 2.23 17.07
C ALA A 140 -4.77 1.28 16.42
N ILE A 141 -6.05 1.66 16.37
CA ILE A 141 -7.09 0.87 15.71
C ILE A 141 -6.82 0.77 14.21
N ALA A 142 -6.49 1.89 13.54
CA ALA A 142 -6.22 1.90 12.11
C ALA A 142 -5.01 1.03 11.74
N LEU A 143 -3.93 1.12 12.52
CA LEU A 143 -2.73 0.29 12.33
C LEU A 143 -2.98 -1.18 12.66
N LEU A 144 -3.80 -1.48 13.68
CA LEU A 144 -4.18 -2.86 14.01
C LEU A 144 -4.98 -3.50 12.88
N VAL A 145 -5.95 -2.78 12.31
CA VAL A 145 -6.73 -3.26 11.15
C VAL A 145 -5.80 -3.51 9.95
N SER A 146 -4.91 -2.56 9.65
CA SER A 146 -3.90 -2.71 8.59
C SER A 146 -3.01 -3.94 8.82
N PHE A 147 -2.54 -4.14 10.06
CA PHE A 147 -1.76 -5.31 10.44
C PHE A 147 -2.52 -6.62 10.21
N VAL A 148 -3.77 -6.71 10.65
CA VAL A 148 -4.61 -7.92 10.46
C VAL A 148 -4.80 -8.23 8.98
N ILE A 149 -5.09 -7.22 8.15
CA ILE A 149 -5.24 -7.40 6.70
C ILE A 149 -3.93 -7.91 6.10
N ASN A 150 -2.79 -7.31 6.45
CA ASN A 150 -1.49 -7.73 5.95
C ASN A 150 -1.16 -9.18 6.37
N VAL A 151 -1.50 -9.58 7.60
CA VAL A 151 -1.33 -10.98 8.05
C VAL A 151 -2.20 -11.92 7.22
N PHE A 152 -3.47 -11.60 6.96
CA PHE A 152 -4.34 -12.44 6.12
C PHE A 152 -3.80 -12.57 4.69
N VAL A 153 -3.43 -11.44 4.06
CA VAL A 153 -2.89 -11.43 2.70
C VAL A 153 -1.62 -12.25 2.61
N VAL A 154 -0.65 -12.02 3.50
CA VAL A 154 0.63 -12.75 3.51
C VAL A 154 0.40 -14.24 3.80
N ALA A 155 -0.48 -14.59 4.73
CA ALA A 155 -0.72 -15.99 5.07
C ALA A 155 -1.44 -16.76 3.94
N VAL A 156 -2.42 -16.15 3.27
CA VAL A 156 -3.13 -16.76 2.13
C VAL A 156 -2.16 -16.99 0.97
N PHE A 157 -1.34 -15.99 0.62
CA PHE A 157 -0.35 -16.15 -0.45
C PHE A 157 0.81 -17.07 -0.06
N ALA A 158 1.28 -17.03 1.19
CA ALA A 158 2.31 -17.96 1.64
C ALA A 158 1.80 -19.40 1.61
N HIS A 159 0.58 -19.67 2.06
CA HIS A 159 0.04 -21.03 1.99
C HIS A 159 -0.18 -21.50 0.54
N GLY A 160 -0.61 -20.58 -0.34
CA GLY A 160 -0.99 -20.90 -1.71
C GLY A 160 0.15 -20.90 -2.74
N LEU A 161 1.19 -20.10 -2.54
CA LEU A 161 2.27 -19.86 -3.52
C LEU A 161 3.67 -20.21 -3.01
N PHE A 162 3.86 -20.44 -1.71
CA PHE A 162 5.20 -20.76 -1.19
C PHE A 162 5.60 -22.16 -1.61
N GLN A 163 6.71 -22.26 -2.36
CA GLN A 163 7.25 -23.51 -2.90
C GLN A 163 6.31 -24.27 -3.85
N THR A 164 5.29 -23.61 -4.42
CA THR A 164 4.45 -24.19 -5.47
C THR A 164 5.04 -23.96 -6.85
N THR A 165 4.94 -24.94 -7.75
CA THR A 165 5.43 -24.82 -9.13
C THR A 165 4.42 -24.09 -10.02
N ASN A 166 4.88 -23.49 -11.13
CA ASN A 166 3.97 -22.87 -12.08
C ASN A 166 3.00 -23.88 -12.69
N GLN A 167 3.41 -25.14 -12.86
CA GLN A 167 2.57 -26.20 -13.38
C GLN A 167 1.39 -26.52 -12.44
N GLU A 168 1.63 -26.62 -11.13
CA GLU A 168 0.55 -26.87 -10.15
C GLU A 168 -0.53 -25.78 -10.17
N VAL A 169 -0.11 -24.52 -10.28
CA VAL A 169 -1.04 -23.38 -10.37
C VAL A 169 -1.74 -23.35 -11.73
N HIS A 170 -1.03 -23.71 -12.81
CA HIS A 170 -1.61 -23.83 -14.14
C HIS A 170 -2.75 -24.85 -14.16
N ASP A 171 -2.54 -26.03 -13.60
CA ASP A 171 -3.54 -27.10 -13.51
C ASP A 171 -4.75 -26.70 -12.65
N LEU A 172 -4.52 -25.91 -11.59
CA LEU A 172 -5.60 -25.32 -10.80
C LEU A 172 -6.45 -24.36 -11.63
N CYS A 173 -5.80 -23.51 -12.43
CA CYS A 173 -6.50 -22.54 -13.28
C CYS A 173 -7.28 -23.19 -14.42
N LEU A 174 -6.84 -24.34 -14.96
CA LEU A 174 -7.56 -25.06 -16.02
C LEU A 174 -8.97 -25.52 -15.60
N LYS A 175 -9.23 -25.67 -14.30
CA LYS A 175 -10.57 -25.98 -13.77
C LYS A 175 -11.58 -24.86 -13.96
N HIS A 176 -11.11 -23.63 -14.20
CA HIS A 176 -11.94 -22.45 -14.40
C HIS A 176 -11.73 -21.88 -15.81
N PRO A 177 -12.60 -22.22 -16.79
CA PRO A 177 -12.41 -21.83 -18.21
C PRO A 177 -12.48 -20.32 -18.48
N SER A 178 -12.95 -19.53 -17.50
CA SER A 178 -12.97 -18.07 -17.57
C SER A 178 -11.62 -17.40 -17.32
N LEU A 179 -10.63 -18.14 -16.83
CA LEU A 179 -9.30 -17.62 -16.47
C LEU A 179 -8.23 -18.22 -17.37
N ASN A 180 -7.44 -17.34 -18.00
CA ASN A 180 -6.35 -17.77 -18.88
C ASN A 180 -5.19 -18.33 -18.06
N ALA A 181 -5.08 -19.67 -18.01
CA ALA A 181 -4.00 -20.41 -17.36
C ALA A 181 -2.61 -20.12 -17.95
N SER A 182 -2.55 -19.60 -19.19
CA SER A 182 -1.32 -19.28 -19.93
C SER A 182 -0.38 -18.24 -19.29
N ILE A 183 -0.75 -17.62 -18.16
CA ILE A 183 0.14 -16.73 -17.39
C ILE A 183 1.19 -17.54 -16.64
N PHE A 184 0.78 -18.71 -16.12
CA PHE A 184 1.67 -19.61 -15.42
C PHE A 184 2.26 -20.53 -16.48
N PRO A 185 3.56 -20.34 -16.84
CA PRO A 185 4.20 -21.20 -17.83
C PRO A 185 4.22 -22.65 -17.33
N GLU A 186 4.07 -23.61 -18.24
CA GLU A 186 4.22 -25.04 -17.93
C GLU A 186 5.70 -25.36 -17.65
N ASN A 187 6.15 -25.04 -16.43
CA ASN A 187 7.49 -25.35 -15.97
C ASN A 187 7.51 -25.72 -14.48
N ASP A 188 8.56 -26.45 -14.09
CA ASP A 188 8.82 -26.86 -12.71
C ASP A 188 9.50 -25.77 -11.87
N LYS A 189 9.52 -24.52 -12.35
CA LYS A 189 10.06 -23.40 -11.56
C LYS A 189 9.02 -22.95 -10.54
N TYR A 190 9.50 -22.50 -9.39
CA TYR A 190 8.64 -21.85 -8.40
C TYR A 190 8.00 -20.59 -8.96
N VAL A 191 6.79 -20.28 -8.51
CA VAL A 191 6.07 -19.08 -8.91
C VAL A 191 6.71 -17.85 -8.26
N ASP A 192 7.19 -16.90 -9.08
CA ASP A 192 7.51 -15.57 -8.59
C ASP A 192 6.21 -14.79 -8.36
N ALA A 193 5.88 -14.52 -7.10
CA ALA A 193 4.64 -13.87 -6.71
C ALA A 193 4.66 -12.36 -6.98
N ASP A 194 3.73 -11.90 -7.83
CA ASP A 194 3.53 -10.49 -8.17
C ASP A 194 2.06 -10.09 -7.91
N LEU A 195 1.77 -8.79 -7.78
CA LEU A 195 0.40 -8.26 -7.65
C LEU A 195 -0.58 -8.81 -8.71
N TYR A 196 -0.09 -8.98 -9.94
CA TYR A 196 -0.86 -9.51 -11.05
C TYR A 196 -1.10 -11.02 -10.92
N LYS A 197 -0.04 -11.82 -10.77
CA LYS A 197 -0.13 -13.28 -10.63
C LYS A 197 -0.92 -13.69 -9.39
N GLY A 198 -0.78 -12.94 -8.29
CA GLY A 198 -1.54 -13.13 -7.07
C GLY A 198 -3.04 -12.97 -7.29
N GLY A 199 -3.48 -11.94 -8.02
CA GLY A 199 -4.90 -11.75 -8.34
C GLY A 199 -5.50 -12.89 -9.16
N ILE A 200 -4.73 -13.42 -10.12
CA ILE A 200 -5.15 -14.56 -10.93
C ILE A 200 -5.18 -15.84 -10.11
N PHE A 201 -4.18 -16.06 -9.25
CA PHE A 201 -4.15 -17.19 -8.32
C PHE A 201 -5.39 -17.21 -7.42
N LEU A 202 -5.77 -16.05 -6.85
CA LEU A 202 -7.00 -15.92 -6.07
C LEU A 202 -8.24 -16.26 -6.91
N GLY A 203 -8.26 -15.79 -8.17
CA GLY A 203 -9.30 -16.15 -9.14
C GLY A 203 -9.42 -17.65 -9.39
N CYS A 204 -8.31 -18.34 -9.56
CA CYS A 204 -8.27 -19.78 -9.83
C CYS A 204 -8.60 -20.62 -8.59
N THR A 205 -8.33 -20.11 -7.39
CA THR A 205 -8.51 -20.86 -6.13
C THR A 205 -9.88 -20.63 -5.50
N TYR A 206 -10.31 -19.36 -5.42
CA TYR A 206 -11.51 -18.93 -4.71
C TYR A 206 -12.62 -18.41 -5.64
N GLY A 207 -12.32 -18.30 -6.94
CA GLY A 207 -13.26 -17.87 -7.97
C GLY A 207 -13.11 -16.40 -8.39
N LEU A 208 -13.83 -16.03 -9.45
CA LEU A 208 -13.73 -14.70 -10.08
C LEU A 208 -14.00 -13.53 -9.12
N ALA A 209 -14.89 -13.72 -8.14
CA ALA A 209 -15.20 -12.68 -7.17
C ALA A 209 -13.97 -12.23 -6.38
N ALA A 210 -13.12 -13.18 -5.95
CA ALA A 210 -11.88 -12.88 -5.22
C ALA A 210 -10.90 -12.05 -6.08
N MET A 211 -10.74 -12.42 -7.35
CA MET A 211 -9.92 -11.66 -8.32
C MET A 211 -10.42 -10.22 -8.49
N TYR A 212 -11.73 -10.02 -8.64
CA TYR A 212 -12.30 -8.68 -8.80
C TYR A 212 -12.19 -7.84 -7.52
N ILE A 213 -12.43 -8.44 -6.34
CA ILE A 213 -12.27 -7.75 -5.06
C ILE A 213 -10.80 -7.34 -4.86
N TRP A 214 -9.85 -8.21 -5.20
CA TRP A 214 -8.43 -7.88 -5.19
C TRP A 214 -8.09 -6.72 -6.12
N ALA A 215 -8.58 -6.76 -7.37
CA ALA A 215 -8.32 -5.70 -8.34
C ALA A 215 -8.93 -4.36 -7.92
N VAL A 216 -10.18 -4.35 -7.42
CA VAL A 216 -10.81 -3.16 -6.83
C VAL A 216 -10.02 -2.67 -5.62
N GLY A 217 -9.53 -3.57 -4.79
CA GLY A 217 -8.69 -3.26 -3.63
C GLY A 217 -7.38 -2.56 -4.00
N ILE A 218 -6.65 -3.09 -4.99
CA ILE A 218 -5.44 -2.45 -5.51
C ILE A 218 -5.76 -1.06 -6.08
N LEU A 219 -6.85 -0.93 -6.83
CA LEU A 219 -7.28 0.36 -7.38
C LEU A 219 -7.57 1.36 -6.25
N ALA A 220 -8.31 0.94 -5.23
CA ALA A 220 -8.63 1.74 -4.06
C ALA A 220 -7.37 2.18 -3.29
N ALA A 221 -6.41 1.28 -3.10
CA ALA A 221 -5.13 1.58 -2.46
C ALA A 221 -4.33 2.62 -3.28
N GLY A 222 -4.29 2.48 -4.61
CA GLY A 222 -3.66 3.45 -5.51
C GLY A 222 -4.30 4.84 -5.42
N GLN A 223 -5.63 4.92 -5.34
CA GLN A 223 -6.35 6.19 -5.16
C GLN A 223 -6.10 6.82 -3.78
N SER A 224 -6.15 6.02 -2.71
CA SER A 224 -5.91 6.52 -1.36
C SER A 224 -4.47 7.05 -1.22
N SER A 225 -3.48 6.33 -1.75
CA SER A 225 -2.07 6.77 -1.80
C SER A 225 -1.90 8.10 -2.57
N THR A 226 -2.68 8.27 -3.64
CA THR A 226 -2.67 9.50 -4.43
C THR A 226 -3.08 10.71 -3.58
N MET A 227 -4.15 10.53 -2.82
CA MET A 227 -4.63 11.56 -1.90
C MET A 227 -3.59 11.91 -0.84
N THR A 228 -3.12 10.92 -0.10
CA THR A 228 -2.18 11.12 1.02
C THR A 228 -0.86 11.72 0.54
N GLY A 229 -0.35 11.27 -0.62
CA GLY A 229 0.86 11.83 -1.25
C GLY A 229 0.71 13.31 -1.61
N THR A 230 -0.45 13.73 -2.13
CA THR A 230 -0.67 15.14 -2.52
C THR A 230 -0.81 16.09 -1.32
N TYR A 231 -1.35 15.60 -0.20
CA TYR A 231 -1.41 16.32 1.07
C TYR A 231 -0.04 16.35 1.76
N ALA A 232 0.65 15.22 1.87
CA ALA A 232 2.00 15.17 2.44
C ALA A 232 2.97 16.07 1.66
N GLY A 233 2.90 16.04 0.32
CA GLY A 233 3.68 16.92 -0.55
C GLY A 233 3.35 18.41 -0.36
N GLN A 234 2.10 18.75 -0.01
CA GLN A 234 1.74 20.12 0.34
C GLN A 234 2.49 20.58 1.57
N PHE A 235 2.37 19.83 2.66
CA PHE A 235 2.94 20.20 3.95
C PHE A 235 4.46 20.22 3.92
N ALA A 236 5.07 19.29 3.17
CA ALA A 236 6.51 19.31 2.94
C ALA A 236 6.95 20.55 2.15
N MET A 237 6.27 20.91 1.05
CA MET A 237 6.62 22.09 0.24
C MET A 237 6.39 23.42 0.98
N GLU A 238 5.27 23.55 1.67
CA GLU A 238 4.95 24.76 2.45
C GLU A 238 5.83 24.87 3.70
N GLY A 239 6.15 23.74 4.35
CA GLY A 239 6.98 23.72 5.55
C GLY A 239 8.47 23.93 5.28
N PHE A 240 9.06 23.19 4.33
CA PHE A 240 10.51 23.23 4.08
C PHE A 240 10.92 24.29 3.05
N LEU A 241 10.11 24.51 2.01
CA LEU A 241 10.47 25.39 0.89
C LEU A 241 9.68 26.71 0.90
N ASN A 242 8.72 26.87 1.82
CA ASN A 242 7.79 28.01 1.87
C ASN A 242 7.14 28.32 0.51
N LEU A 243 6.82 27.26 -0.25
CA LEU A 243 6.37 27.34 -1.63
C LEU A 243 4.89 26.99 -1.73
N GLN A 244 4.06 28.00 -2.00
CA GLN A 244 2.60 27.87 -2.05
C GLN A 244 2.13 27.61 -3.49
N TRP A 245 1.98 26.33 -3.84
CA TRP A 245 1.44 25.92 -5.13
C TRP A 245 -0.04 25.56 -5.05
N ALA A 246 -0.80 25.94 -6.08
CA ALA A 246 -2.17 25.46 -6.25
C ALA A 246 -2.20 23.93 -6.32
N ARG A 247 -3.19 23.30 -5.67
CA ARG A 247 -3.34 21.85 -5.55
C ARG A 247 -3.21 21.13 -6.90
N TRP A 248 -3.92 21.61 -7.92
CA TRP A 248 -3.93 21.00 -9.26
C TRP A 248 -2.55 21.04 -9.94
N LYS A 249 -1.79 22.13 -9.78
CA LYS A 249 -0.44 22.26 -10.35
C LYS A 249 0.52 21.25 -9.71
N ARG A 250 0.45 21.11 -8.38
CA ARG A 250 1.27 20.17 -7.61
C ARG A 250 0.96 18.72 -7.98
N VAL A 251 -0.33 18.36 -8.04
CA VAL A 251 -0.77 17.02 -8.44
C VAL A 251 -0.29 16.71 -9.86
N LEU A 252 -0.53 17.61 -10.83
CA LEU A 252 -0.09 17.40 -12.20
C LEU A 252 1.43 17.22 -12.32
N PHE A 253 2.20 18.07 -11.64
CA PHE A 253 3.66 18.01 -11.69
C PHE A 253 4.22 16.70 -11.10
N THR A 254 3.79 16.35 -9.88
CA THR A 254 4.23 15.12 -9.21
C THR A 254 3.79 13.87 -9.98
N ARG A 255 2.61 13.91 -10.62
CA ARG A 255 2.12 12.83 -11.47
C ARG A 255 2.89 12.67 -12.75
N THR A 256 3.19 13.76 -13.45
CA THR A 256 4.00 13.72 -14.66
C THR A 256 5.38 13.11 -14.37
N ILE A 257 6.03 13.50 -13.27
CA ILE A 257 7.32 12.93 -12.85
C ILE A 257 7.20 11.42 -12.56
N ALA A 258 6.09 10.96 -11.98
CA ALA A 258 5.88 9.55 -11.70
C ALA A 258 5.49 8.73 -12.95
N ILE A 259 4.67 9.29 -13.83
CA ILE A 259 4.08 8.59 -14.98
C ILE A 259 5.07 8.42 -16.10
N ILE A 260 5.91 9.42 -16.39
CA ILE A 260 6.90 9.35 -17.46
C ILE A 260 7.80 8.11 -17.34
N PRO A 261 8.56 7.89 -16.25
CA PRO A 261 9.44 6.72 -16.15
C PRO A 261 8.65 5.42 -16.13
N THR A 262 7.46 5.40 -15.50
CA THR A 262 6.59 4.22 -15.46
C THR A 262 6.06 3.85 -16.84
N PHE A 263 5.70 4.83 -17.67
CA PHE A 263 5.23 4.63 -19.03
C PHE A 263 6.35 4.10 -19.92
N PHE A 264 7.54 4.70 -19.84
CA PHE A 264 8.71 4.23 -20.62
C PHE A 264 9.04 2.77 -20.29
N LEU A 265 9.08 2.41 -19.01
CA LEU A 265 9.26 1.02 -18.61
C LEU A 265 8.12 0.12 -19.07
N ALA A 266 6.86 0.52 -18.89
CA ALA A 266 5.71 -0.29 -19.31
C ALA A 266 5.61 -0.48 -20.84
N PHE A 267 6.19 0.43 -21.63
CA PHE A 267 6.18 0.38 -23.09
C PHE A 267 7.37 -0.39 -23.66
N PHE A 268 8.57 -0.22 -23.10
CA PHE A 268 9.81 -0.80 -23.62
C PHE A 268 10.27 -2.07 -22.88
N SER A 269 9.79 -2.31 -21.66
CA SER A 269 10.27 -3.37 -20.77
C SER A 269 9.17 -4.39 -20.45
N HIS A 270 9.59 -5.53 -19.91
CA HIS A 270 8.67 -6.60 -19.50
C HIS A 270 8.14 -6.36 -18.08
N LEU A 271 7.11 -7.10 -17.70
CA LEU A 271 6.45 -7.03 -16.38
C LEU A 271 7.42 -7.16 -15.20
N GLU A 272 8.45 -8.00 -15.34
CA GLU A 272 9.45 -8.25 -14.30
C GLU A 272 10.26 -6.98 -13.95
N ASP A 273 10.52 -6.12 -14.93
CA ASP A 273 11.24 -4.86 -14.71
C ASP A 273 10.41 -3.85 -13.90
N LEU A 274 9.07 -3.91 -14.00
CA LEU A 274 8.17 -3.09 -13.20
C LEU A 274 8.14 -3.55 -11.73
N THR A 275 8.16 -4.86 -11.47
CA THR A 275 8.29 -5.40 -10.11
C THR A 275 9.63 -5.00 -9.49
N ASN A 276 10.73 -5.18 -10.23
CA ASN A 276 12.07 -4.79 -9.76
C ASN A 276 12.15 -3.29 -9.41
N MET A 277 11.56 -2.43 -10.24
CA MET A 277 11.46 -1.00 -9.93
C MET A 277 10.67 -0.76 -8.65
N ASN A 278 9.54 -1.45 -8.46
CA ASN A 278 8.73 -1.31 -7.25
C ASN A 278 9.52 -1.66 -5.98
N ASP A 279 10.32 -2.73 -6.02
CA ASP A 279 11.17 -3.14 -4.91
C ASP A 279 12.28 -2.13 -4.61
N ILE A 280 12.92 -1.58 -5.64
CA ILE A 280 13.91 -0.49 -5.49
C ILE A 280 13.26 0.75 -4.87
N LEU A 281 12.04 1.10 -5.28
CA LEU A 281 11.30 2.23 -4.70
C LEU A 281 10.99 2.01 -3.21
N ASN A 282 10.62 0.79 -2.81
CA ASN A 282 10.44 0.43 -1.40
C ASN A 282 11.76 0.53 -0.60
N ALA A 283 12.88 0.13 -1.20
CA ALA A 283 14.20 0.28 -0.57
C ALA A 283 14.56 1.77 -0.39
N ILE A 284 14.29 2.62 -1.38
CA ILE A 284 14.49 4.08 -1.28
C ILE A 284 13.62 4.69 -0.18
N MET A 285 12.38 4.25 -0.02
CA MET A 285 11.50 4.70 1.07
C MET A 285 12.10 4.37 2.45
N SER A 286 12.70 3.19 2.60
CA SER A 286 13.39 2.79 3.82
C SER A 286 14.62 3.67 4.10
N LEU A 287 15.35 4.07 3.07
CA LEU A 287 16.49 4.97 3.19
C LEU A 287 16.07 6.40 3.61
N GLN A 288 14.86 6.83 3.23
CA GLN A 288 14.32 8.15 3.60
C GLN A 288 13.80 8.19 5.03
N LEU A 289 13.43 7.04 5.60
CA LEU A 289 12.81 6.93 6.93
C LEU A 289 13.62 7.62 8.04
N PRO A 290 14.95 7.41 8.18
CA PRO A 290 15.75 8.10 9.19
C PRO A 290 15.66 9.62 9.13
N PHE A 291 15.58 10.20 7.93
CA PHE A 291 15.50 11.65 7.75
C PHE A 291 14.16 12.24 8.24
N ALA A 292 13.11 11.44 8.32
CA ALA A 292 11.83 11.85 8.89
C ALA A 292 11.72 11.49 10.39
N THR A 293 12.22 10.32 10.79
CA THR A 293 12.09 9.83 12.17
C THR A 293 13.05 10.52 13.14
N ILE A 294 14.32 10.76 12.76
CA ILE A 294 15.32 11.38 13.64
C ILE A 294 14.85 12.78 14.09
N PRO A 295 14.42 13.70 13.20
CA PRO A 295 13.89 15.00 13.64
C PRO A 295 12.63 14.87 14.48
N THR A 296 11.75 13.92 14.14
CA THR A 296 10.52 13.68 14.91
C THR A 296 10.84 13.26 16.34
N ILE A 297 11.77 12.32 16.54
CA ILE A 297 12.23 11.89 17.86
C ILE A 297 12.93 13.04 18.58
N ALA A 298 13.79 13.79 17.91
CA ALA A 298 14.51 14.91 18.51
C ALA A 298 13.55 16.00 19.01
N PHE A 299 12.51 16.35 18.25
CA PHE A 299 11.51 17.33 18.67
C PHE A 299 10.58 16.81 19.75
N THR A 300 10.13 15.55 19.65
CA THR A 300 9.25 14.95 20.66
C THR A 300 9.96 14.64 21.98
N SER A 301 11.30 14.55 21.97
CA SER A 301 12.13 14.35 23.16
C SER A 301 12.62 15.66 23.78
N ASN A 302 12.38 16.82 23.17
CA ASN A 302 12.86 18.11 23.66
C ASN A 302 11.83 18.78 24.62
N PRO A 303 12.16 18.96 25.92
CA PRO A 303 11.27 19.61 26.88
C PRO A 303 10.93 21.07 26.56
N GLN A 304 11.79 21.77 25.82
CA GLN A 304 11.53 23.15 25.40
C GLN A 304 10.40 23.24 24.36
N ILE A 305 10.18 22.17 23.58
CA ILE A 305 9.15 22.12 22.52
C ILE A 305 7.88 21.45 23.04
N MET A 306 8.01 20.32 23.72
CA MET A 306 6.87 19.49 24.13
C MET A 306 6.38 19.76 25.56
N GLY A 307 7.15 20.48 26.39
CA GLY A 307 6.79 20.77 27.77
C GLY A 307 6.64 19.50 28.62
N GLU A 308 5.44 19.25 29.12
CA GLU A 308 5.10 18.06 29.92
C GLU A 308 4.72 16.84 29.05
N PHE A 309 4.53 17.02 27.74
CA PHE A 309 4.16 15.95 26.80
C PHE A 309 5.37 15.34 26.09
N VAL A 310 6.55 15.44 26.70
CA VAL A 310 7.79 14.84 26.18
C VAL A 310 7.66 13.32 26.20
N ASN A 311 8.27 12.64 25.21
CA ASN A 311 8.34 11.18 25.23
C ASN A 311 9.02 10.69 26.52
N GLY A 312 8.45 9.65 27.14
CA GLY A 312 9.13 8.92 28.20
C GLY A 312 10.38 8.23 27.65
N LEU A 313 11.47 8.26 28.42
CA LEU A 313 12.67 7.44 28.19
C LEU A 313 12.35 5.95 28.34
#